data_AF-A0A3N5LB25-F1
#
_entry.id   AF-A0A3N5LB25-F1
#
_cell.length_a   1.000
_cell.length_b   1.000
_cell.length_c   1.000
_cell.angle_alpha   90.00
_cell.angle_beta   90.00
_cell.angle_gamma   90.00
#
_symmetry.space_group_name_H-M   'P 1'
#
loop_
_entity.id
_entity.type
_entity.pdbx_description
1 polymer ?
#
loop_
_entity_poly.entity_id
_entity_poly.type
_entity_poly.pdbx_seq_one_letter_code
_entity_poly.pdbx_strand_id
1 'polypeptide(L)' 'MRLAKSNIIRALTVLAVFCLIAGTGAAQIKSSVITGTVTDASGGVLPGASVVVTNEETNVALE' A
#
# COMPACT_ATOMS: atom_id res chain seq x y z
N MET A 1 28.14 -23.67 31.40
CA MET A 1 27.97 -22.81 30.20
C MET A 1 27.27 -23.56 29.04
N ARG A 2 26.06 -24.12 29.26
CA ARG A 2 25.24 -24.74 28.18
C ARG A 2 23.83 -24.12 28.09
N LEU A 3 23.29 -23.66 29.23
CA LEU A 3 22.00 -22.97 29.33
C LEU A 3 21.93 -21.64 28.54
N ALA A 4 22.98 -20.80 28.63
CA ALA A 4 23.02 -19.52 27.91
C ALA A 4 23.03 -19.69 26.37
N LYS A 5 23.67 -20.75 25.85
CA LYS A 5 23.72 -21.04 24.41
C LYS A 5 22.35 -21.44 23.86
N SER A 6 21.57 -22.21 24.62
CA SER A 6 20.20 -22.58 24.23
C SER A 6 19.27 -21.38 24.18
N ASN A 7 19.45 -20.40 25.08
CA ASN A 7 18.62 -19.20 25.13
C ASN A 7 18.93 -18.25 23.96
N ILE A 8 20.21 -18.15 23.57
CA ILE A 8 20.64 -17.37 22.40
C ILE A 8 20.06 -17.97 21.11
N ILE A 9 20.12 -19.29 20.94
CA ILE A 9 19.57 -19.94 19.74
C ILE A 9 18.06 -19.70 19.65
N ARG A 10 17.32 -19.82 20.76
CA ARG A 10 15.88 -19.53 20.80
C ARG A 10 15.57 -18.07 20.43
N ALA A 11 16.34 -17.12 20.96
CA ALA A 11 16.16 -15.71 20.64
C ALA A 11 16.39 -15.42 19.15
N LEU A 12 17.44 -16.03 18.56
CA LEU A 12 17.72 -15.90 17.13
C LEU A 12 16.63 -16.54 16.26
N THR A 13 16.10 -17.70 16.65
CA THR A 13 14.98 -18.33 15.93
C THR A 13 13.74 -17.44 15.96
N VAL A 14 13.40 -16.87 17.11
CA VAL A 14 12.23 -15.97 17.24
C VAL A 14 12.42 -14.71 16.38
N LEU A 15 13.61 -14.11 16.40
CA LEU A 15 13.92 -12.94 15.58
C LEU A 15 13.83 -13.25 14.08
N ALA A 16 14.37 -14.38 13.65
CA ALA A 16 14.31 -14.81 12.25
C ALA A 16 12.86 -15.03 11.78
N VAL A 17 12.03 -15.69 12.59
CA VAL A 17 10.60 -15.87 12.29
C VAL A 17 9.89 -14.52 12.21
N PHE A 18 10.17 -13.59 13.13
CA PHE A 18 9.59 -12.26 13.10
C PHE A 18 9.95 -11.48 11.84
N CYS A 19 11.21 -11.54 11.40
CA CYS A 19 11.67 -10.91 10.16
C CYS A 19 11.00 -11.51 8.91
N LEU A 20 10.72 -12.81 8.90
CA LEU A 20 10.05 -13.47 7.76
C LEU A 20 8.57 -13.07 7.64
N ILE A 21 7.90 -12.78 8.75
CA ILE A 21 6.47 -12.38 8.77
C ILE A 21 6.30 -10.88 8.56
N ALA A 22 7.33 -10.06 8.82
CA ALA A 22 7.28 -8.60 8.64
C ALA A 22 6.92 -8.15 7.21
N GLY A 23 7.15 -9.00 6.19
CA GLY A 23 6.83 -8.71 4.79
C GLY A 23 5.43 -9.13 4.34
N THR A 24 4.66 -9.88 5.13
CA THR A 24 3.34 -10.38 4.73
C THR A 24 2.24 -9.37 5.03
N GLY A 25 2.32 -8.18 4.45
CA GLY A 25 1.27 -7.17 4.49
C GLY A 25 0.27 -7.39 3.36
N ALA A 26 -0.72 -8.26 3.55
CA ALA A 26 -1.74 -8.62 2.55
C ALA A 26 -2.74 -7.48 2.17
N ALA A 27 -2.41 -6.22 2.47
CA ALA A 27 -3.25 -5.05 2.22
C ALA A 27 -2.48 -3.80 1.74
N GLN A 28 -1.20 -3.92 1.35
CA GLN A 28 -0.47 -2.76 0.83
C GLN A 28 -0.92 -2.42 -0.61
N ILE A 29 -2.07 -1.77 -0.72
CA ILE A 29 -2.48 -1.09 -1.95
C ILE A 29 -1.63 0.17 -2.03
N LYS A 30 -0.66 0.21 -2.95
CA LYS A 30 0.12 1.42 -3.26
C LYS A 30 -0.69 2.46 -4.04
N SER A 31 -1.90 2.11 -4.47
CA SER A 31 -2.73 2.93 -5.34
C SER A 31 -3.75 3.72 -4.53
N SER A 32 -3.67 5.04 -4.62
CA SER A 32 -4.81 5.89 -4.29
C SER A 32 -5.94 5.58 -5.27
N VAL A 33 -7.13 5.26 -4.76
CA VAL A 33 -8.31 4.98 -5.59
C VAL A 33 -9.23 6.20 -5.53
N ILE A 34 -9.46 6.83 -6.68
CA ILE A 34 -10.44 7.92 -6.84
C ILE A 34 -11.65 7.33 -7.54
N THR A 35 -12.82 7.42 -6.92
CA THR A 35 -14.10 6.95 -7.48
C THR A 35 -15.12 8.06 -7.45
N GLY A 36 -15.98 8.10 -8.47
CA GLY A 36 -17.02 9.12 -8.59
C GLY A 36 -17.67 9.10 -9.97
N THR A 37 -18.72 9.91 -10.12
CA THR A 37 -19.45 10.09 -11.38
C THR A 37 -19.19 11.49 -11.90
N VAL A 38 -18.81 11.62 -13.17
CA VAL A 38 -18.68 12.93 -13.81
C VAL A 38 -20.07 13.42 -14.20
N THR A 39 -20.46 14.59 -13.72
CA THR A 39 -21.74 15.22 -14.04
C THR A 39 -21.55 16.60 -14.67
N ASP A 40 -22.44 16.98 -15.58
CA ASP A 40 -22.50 18.33 -16.14
C ASP A 40 -23.31 19.31 -15.25
N ALA A 41 -23.41 20.57 -15.69
CA ALA A 41 -24.14 21.62 -14.96
C ALA A 41 -25.66 21.40 -14.86
N SER A 42 -26.22 20.50 -15.66
CA SER A 42 -27.63 20.09 -15.59
C SER A 42 -27.86 18.92 -14.62
N GLY A 43 -26.78 18.32 -14.11
CA GLY A 43 -26.81 17.14 -13.26
C GLY A 43 -26.85 15.81 -14.05
N GLY A 44 -26.65 15.85 -15.37
CA GLY A 44 -26.56 14.65 -16.20
C GLY A 44 -25.22 13.95 -16.05
N VAL A 45 -25.21 12.61 -16.07
CA VAL A 45 -23.98 11.81 -16.10
C VAL A 45 -23.31 11.98 -17.46
N LEU A 46 -22.02 12.28 -17.48
CA LEU A 46 -21.23 12.51 -18.69
C LEU A 46 -20.47 11.23 -19.11
N PRO A 47 -20.92 10.49 -20.14
CA PRO A 47 -20.23 9.30 -20.62
C PRO A 47 -19.00 9.69 -21.45
N GLY A 48 -17.94 8.90 -21.37
CA GLY A 48 -16.73 9.12 -22.17
C GLY A 48 -15.87 10.31 -21.71
N ALA A 49 -16.08 10.84 -20.51
CA ALA A 49 -15.20 11.83 -19.92
C ALA A 49 -13.79 11.23 -19.70
N SER A 50 -12.75 11.95 -20.12
CA SER A 50 -11.35 11.64 -19.77
C SER A 50 -11.01 12.31 -18.43
N VAL A 51 -10.30 11.59 -17.57
CA VAL A 51 -9.91 12.05 -16.24
C VAL A 51 -8.40 12.02 -16.17
N VAL A 52 -7.77 13.16 -15.87
CA VAL A 52 -6.32 13.23 -15.66
C VAL A 52 -6.05 13.60 -14.22
N VAL A 53 -5.33 12.74 -13.51
CA VAL A 53 -4.90 12.95 -12.13
C VAL A 53 -3.48 13.50 -12.14
N THR A 54 -3.29 14.67 -11.52
CA THR A 54 -1.97 15.28 -11.36
C THR A 54 -1.53 15.20 -9.90
N ASN A 55 -0.31 14.71 -9.68
CA ASN A 55 0.32 14.78 -8.36
C ASN A 55 0.88 16.20 -8.14
N GLU A 56 0.36 16.91 -7.13
CA GLU A 56 0.72 18.32 -6.89
C GLU A 56 2.18 18.52 -6.46
N GLU A 57 2.77 17.55 -5.74
CA GLU A 57 4.15 17.63 -5.25
C GLU A 57 5.16 17.45 -6.38
N THR A 58 4.88 16.56 -7.33
CA THR A 58 5.82 16.14 -8.39
C THR A 58 5.45 16.65 -9.78
N ASN A 59 4.25 17.21 -9.94
CA ASN A 59 3.67 17.65 -11.21
C ASN A 59 3.50 16.54 -12.27
N VAL A 60 3.54 15.27 -11.87
CA VAL A 60 3.31 14.12 -12.75
C VAL A 60 1.82 13.93 -13.00
N ALA A 61 1.41 13.80 -14.26
CA ALA A 61 0.03 13.58 -14.67
C ALA A 61 -0.18 12.17 -15.28
N LEU A 62 -1.30 11.53 -14.94
CA LEU A 62 -1.70 10.19 -15.39
C LEU A 62 -3.20 10.20 -15.74
N GLU A 63 -3.60 9.47 -16.78
CA GLU A 63 -5.02 9.22 -17.11
C GLU A 63 -5.58 8.02 -16.34
#